data_AF-A0AAX0L4X6-F1
#
_entry.id   AF-A0AAX0L4X6-F1
#
_cell.length_a   1.000
_cell.length_b   1.000
_cell.length_c   1.000
_cell.angle_alpha   90.00
_cell.angle_beta   90.00
_cell.angle_gamma   90.00
#
_symmetry.space_group_name_H-M   'P 1'
#
loop_
_entity.id
_entity.type
_entity.pdbx_description
1 polymer ?
#
loop_
_entity_poly.entity_id
_entity_poly.type
_entity_poly.pdbx_seq_one_letter_code
_entity_poly.pdbx_strand_id
1 'polypeptide(L)'
;MRSLLVAIPLFFACLATGAHAKNTNIVVPKGTVALHCEFRTGYLSNSTPSAVDLYREPGANWHVMDPFLAYFKKPPQQVEILVDNPKRITYGWTVERVSSDSNNFAARVNFRLTLIKSDRRASLTVQPTGFRSEAAWGRCLPLRTF
;
A
#
# COMPACT_ATOMS: atom_id res chain seq x y z
N MET A 1 40.10 33.92 50.97
CA MET A 1 40.92 33.99 49.75
C MET A 1 40.05 33.66 48.55
N ARG A 2 40.00 34.56 47.57
CA ARG A 2 39.32 34.42 46.26
C ARG A 2 40.11 33.46 45.36
N SER A 3 39.40 32.71 44.51
CA SER A 3 39.70 32.36 43.10
C SER A 3 38.64 31.34 42.63
N LEU A 4 37.57 31.73 41.92
CA LEU A 4 37.45 31.81 40.45
C LEU A 4 37.90 30.54 39.71
N LEU A 5 36.96 29.79 39.13
CA LEU A 5 36.74 29.78 37.68
C LEU A 5 35.40 29.12 37.31
N VAL A 6 34.79 29.74 36.30
CA VAL A 6 33.38 29.69 35.90
C VAL A 6 33.31 29.02 34.52
N ALA A 7 32.26 28.20 34.36
CA ALA A 7 31.52 27.80 33.15
C ALA A 7 32.25 27.65 31.80
N ILE A 8 32.18 26.43 31.26
CA ILE A 8 32.32 26.15 29.82
C ILE A 8 30.91 25.96 29.24
N PRO A 9 30.41 26.84 28.34
CA PRO A 9 29.26 26.51 27.52
C PRO A 9 29.76 25.96 26.18
N LEU A 10 29.54 24.66 25.97
CA LEU A 10 29.66 24.02 24.67
C LEU A 10 28.28 23.44 24.36
N PHE A 11 27.37 24.26 23.86
CA PHE A 11 26.16 23.77 23.22
C PHE A 11 26.12 24.25 21.78
N PHE A 12 26.50 23.30 20.94
CA PHE A 12 26.22 23.15 19.52
C PHE A 12 25.05 24.00 19.04
N ALA A 13 25.37 24.99 18.21
CA ALA A 13 24.44 25.45 17.19
C ALA A 13 24.24 24.30 16.18
N CYS A 14 23.11 23.62 16.24
CA CYS A 14 22.60 22.90 15.09
C CYS A 14 21.26 23.52 14.74
N LEU A 15 21.32 24.43 13.77
CA LEU A 15 20.17 24.86 12.98
C LEU A 15 19.50 23.60 12.41
N ALA A 16 18.49 23.09 13.11
CA ALA A 16 17.55 22.18 12.49
C ALA A 16 16.71 23.03 11.55
N THR A 17 17.23 23.21 10.33
CA THR A 17 16.44 23.66 9.19
C THR A 17 15.21 22.78 9.12
N GLY A 18 14.05 23.39 9.40
CA GLY A 18 12.77 22.76 9.14
C GLY A 18 12.77 22.30 7.69
N ALA A 19 12.74 21.00 7.47
CA ALA A 19 12.48 20.43 6.17
C ALA A 19 11.05 20.86 5.78
N HIS A 20 10.93 22.02 5.15
CA HIS A 20 9.71 22.41 4.45
C HIS A 20 9.44 21.29 3.45
N ALA A 21 8.38 20.52 3.71
CA ALA A 21 7.82 19.59 2.75
C ALA A 21 7.50 20.39 1.48
N LYS A 22 8.37 20.26 0.47
CA LYS A 22 8.19 20.88 -0.82
C LYS A 22 6.89 20.31 -1.37
N ASN A 23 5.92 21.17 -1.62
CA ASN A 23 4.64 20.78 -2.20
C ASN A 23 4.93 20.24 -3.61
N THR A 24 5.18 18.94 -3.71
CA THR A 24 5.44 18.28 -4.98
C THR A 24 4.12 18.23 -5.70
N ASN A 25 3.96 19.07 -6.72
CA ASN A 25 2.91 18.87 -7.71
C ASN A 25 3.07 17.46 -8.26
N ILE A 26 2.16 16.56 -7.86
CA ILE A 26 2.13 15.19 -8.34
C ILE A 26 1.71 15.26 -9.80
N VAL A 27 2.66 15.06 -10.72
CA VAL A 27 2.39 14.99 -12.14
C VAL A 27 2.12 13.53 -12.49
N VAL A 28 0.87 13.22 -12.86
CA VAL A 28 0.49 11.88 -13.33
C VAL A 28 0.75 11.80 -14.84
N PRO A 29 1.54 10.83 -15.33
CA PRO A 29 1.80 10.70 -16.76
C PRO A 29 0.52 10.46 -17.56
N LYS A 30 0.36 11.16 -18.69
CA LYS A 30 -0.79 10.98 -19.59
C LYS A 30 -0.89 9.54 -20.06
N GLY A 31 -2.08 8.95 -19.95
CA GLY A 31 -2.32 7.54 -20.30
C GLY A 31 -2.12 6.58 -19.13
N THR A 32 -1.83 7.09 -17.92
CA THR A 32 -1.93 6.30 -16.70
C THR A 32 -3.35 5.79 -16.52
N VAL A 33 -3.47 4.49 -16.27
CA VAL A 33 -4.75 3.84 -15.95
C VAL A 33 -4.73 3.51 -14.47
N ALA A 34 -5.80 3.84 -13.76
CA ALA A 34 -5.95 3.49 -12.36
C ALA A 34 -7.35 2.99 -12.02
N LEU A 35 -7.44 2.10 -11.03
CA LEU A 35 -8.66 1.54 -10.49
C LEU A 35 -8.64 1.71 -8.98
N HIS A 36 -9.73 2.22 -8.43
CA HIS A 36 -9.99 2.20 -6.99
C HIS A 36 -10.98 1.10 -6.68
N CYS A 37 -10.63 0.23 -5.75
CA CYS A 37 -11.46 -0.87 -5.29
C CYS A 37 -11.83 -0.70 -3.83
N GLU A 38 -13.10 -0.86 -3.51
CA GLU A 38 -13.61 -0.87 -2.14
C GLU A 38 -14.19 -2.23 -1.81
N PHE A 39 -13.88 -2.75 -0.63
CA PHE A 39 -14.29 -4.07 -0.16
C PHE A 39 -15.00 -3.99 1.19
N ARG A 40 -16.05 -4.79 1.34
CA ARG A 40 -16.68 -5.01 2.64
C ARG A 40 -15.85 -6.00 3.43
N THR A 41 -15.14 -5.51 4.44
CA THR A 41 -14.33 -6.33 5.35
C THR A 41 -15.05 -6.46 6.70
N GLY A 42 -14.77 -7.55 7.42
CA GLY A 42 -15.23 -7.67 8.80
C GLY A 42 -14.52 -6.65 9.70
N TYR A 43 -15.21 -6.15 10.72
CA TYR A 43 -14.70 -5.13 11.66
C TYR A 43 -13.34 -5.47 12.31
N LEU A 44 -13.01 -6.77 12.43
CA LEU A 44 -11.76 -7.25 13.05
C LEU A 44 -10.68 -7.65 12.04
N SER A 45 -10.91 -7.46 10.74
CA SER A 45 -9.96 -7.87 9.70
C SER A 45 -8.88 -6.81 9.49
N ASN A 46 -7.73 -6.98 10.14
CA ASN A 46 -6.54 -6.15 9.91
C ASN A 46 -5.67 -6.66 8.74
N SER A 47 -5.89 -7.90 8.29
CA SER A 47 -5.16 -8.55 7.20
C SER A 47 -5.78 -8.29 5.83
N THR A 48 -7.10 -8.17 5.74
CA THR A 48 -7.78 -7.85 4.48
C THR A 48 -8.01 -6.34 4.39
N PRO A 49 -7.39 -5.63 3.43
CA PRO A 49 -7.59 -4.20 3.28
C PRO A 49 -9.02 -3.89 2.79
N SER A 50 -9.60 -2.83 3.31
CA SER A 50 -10.92 -2.33 2.89
C SER A 50 -10.90 -1.60 1.56
N ALA A 51 -9.73 -1.14 1.11
CA ALA A 51 -9.55 -0.48 -0.18
C ALA A 51 -8.24 -0.92 -0.84
N VAL A 52 -8.22 -0.93 -2.18
CA VAL A 52 -7.05 -1.26 -3.00
C VAL A 52 -7.02 -0.33 -4.21
N ASP A 53 -5.89 0.35 -4.42
CA ASP A 53 -5.62 1.16 -5.60
C ASP A 53 -4.65 0.43 -6.52
N LEU A 54 -5.10 0.11 -7.73
CA LEU A 54 -4.27 -0.44 -8.80
C LEU A 54 -3.96 0.67 -9.79
N TYR A 55 -2.72 0.79 -10.23
CA TYR A 55 -2.35 1.76 -11.25
C TYR A 55 -1.27 1.23 -12.19
N ARG A 56 -1.21 1.80 -13.39
CA ARG A 56 -0.18 1.50 -14.38
C ARG A 56 0.05 2.74 -15.24
N GLU A 57 1.30 3.18 -15.27
CA GLU A 57 1.77 4.23 -16.19
C GLU A 57 1.96 3.67 -17.61
N PRO A 58 1.99 4.53 -18.66
CA PRO A 58 2.24 4.09 -20.02
C PRO A 58 3.57 3.32 -20.14
N GLY A 59 3.52 2.10 -20.68
CA GLY A 59 4.70 1.25 -20.86
C GLY A 59 5.24 0.59 -19.58
N ALA A 60 4.62 0.80 -18.42
CA ALA A 60 5.03 0.22 -17.14
C ALA A 60 4.21 -1.03 -16.76
N ASN A 61 4.62 -1.69 -15.68
CA ASN A 61 3.87 -2.77 -15.04
C ASN A 61 2.75 -2.19 -14.15
N TRP A 62 1.77 -3.04 -13.82
CA TRP A 62 0.78 -2.69 -12.81
C TRP A 62 1.42 -2.65 -11.43
N HIS A 63 0.96 -1.72 -10.60
CA HIS A 63 1.32 -1.58 -9.21
C HIS A 63 0.06 -1.49 -8.34
N VAL A 64 0.23 -1.85 -7.06
CA VAL A 64 -0.83 -1.78 -6.06
C VAL A 64 -0.38 -0.98 -4.84
N MET A 65 -1.30 -0.19 -4.31
CA MET A 65 -1.22 0.46 -3.00
C MET A 65 -2.50 0.15 -2.23
N ASP A 66 -2.37 -0.07 -0.92
CA ASP A 66 -3.51 -0.35 -0.05
C ASP A 66 -3.15 -0.06 1.43
N PRO A 67 -4.15 -0.03 2.34
CA PRO A 67 -3.91 0.15 3.77
C PRO A 67 -3.06 -0.95 4.43
N PHE A 68 -3.03 -2.17 3.90
CA PHE A 68 -2.19 -3.25 4.43
C PHE A 68 -0.70 -2.94 4.18
N LEU A 69 -0.35 -2.53 2.96
CA LEU A 69 0.99 -2.08 2.61
C LEU A 69 1.40 -0.87 3.45
N ALA A 70 0.50 0.11 3.61
CA ALA A 70 0.76 1.29 4.44
C ALA A 70 1.02 0.91 5.92
N TYR A 71 0.18 0.04 6.50
CA TYR A 71 0.32 -0.44 7.88
C TYR A 71 1.68 -1.12 8.09
N PHE A 72 2.10 -2.00 7.18
CA PHE A 72 3.38 -2.70 7.25
C PHE A 72 4.55 -1.91 6.63
N LYS A 73 4.36 -0.63 6.32
CA LYS A 73 5.37 0.28 5.74
C LYS A 73 6.07 -0.30 4.51
N LYS A 74 5.30 -0.99 3.66
CA LYS A 74 5.77 -1.58 2.40
C LYS A 74 5.59 -0.55 1.27
N PRO A 75 6.52 -0.50 0.30
CA PRO A 75 6.33 0.30 -0.90
C PRO A 75 5.17 -0.26 -1.75
N PRO A 76 4.70 0.47 -2.77
CA PRO A 76 3.80 -0.10 -3.77
C PRO A 76 4.34 -1.41 -4.33
N GLN A 77 3.50 -2.44 -4.42
CA GLN A 77 3.93 -3.74 -4.92
C GLN A 77 3.67 -3.85 -6.41
N GLN A 78 4.57 -4.51 -7.14
CA GLN A 78 4.29 -4.87 -8.52
C GLN A 78 3.21 -5.95 -8.56
N VAL A 79 2.32 -5.81 -9.53
CA VAL A 79 1.17 -6.70 -9.74
C VAL A 79 1.40 -7.54 -10.99
N GLU A 80 1.14 -8.83 -10.86
CA GLU A 80 1.05 -9.77 -11.97
C GLU A 80 -0.39 -9.92 -12.44
N ILE A 81 -0.59 -10.01 -13.75
CA ILE A 81 -1.90 -10.36 -14.32
C ILE A 81 -1.99 -11.88 -14.43
N LEU A 82 -2.68 -12.49 -13.47
CA LEU A 82 -2.84 -13.95 -13.40
C LEU A 82 -3.85 -14.48 -14.44
N VAL A 83 -4.89 -13.69 -14.72
CA VAL A 83 -5.92 -14.00 -15.72
C VAL A 83 -6.37 -12.70 -16.36
N ASP A 84 -6.46 -12.66 -17.68
CA ASP A 84 -7.17 -11.61 -18.40
C ASP A 84 -7.98 -12.20 -19.55
N ASN A 85 -9.30 -12.06 -19.50
CA ASN A 85 -10.20 -12.52 -20.56
C ASN A 85 -11.40 -11.56 -20.69
N PRO A 86 -12.32 -11.76 -21.65
CA PRO A 86 -13.44 -10.84 -21.85
C PRO A 86 -14.35 -10.68 -20.63
N LYS A 87 -14.44 -11.67 -19.74
CA LYS A 87 -15.31 -11.65 -18.56
C LYS A 87 -14.66 -10.99 -17.34
N ARG A 88 -13.38 -11.28 -17.09
CA ARG A 88 -12.69 -10.89 -15.86
C ARG A 88 -11.22 -10.63 -16.06
N ILE A 89 -10.65 -9.88 -15.12
CA ILE A 89 -9.21 -9.76 -14.92
C ILE A 89 -8.89 -10.12 -13.47
N THR A 90 -7.80 -10.85 -13.24
CA THR A 90 -7.31 -11.22 -11.92
C THR A 90 -5.88 -10.71 -11.76
N TYR A 91 -5.70 -9.88 -10.74
CA TYR A 91 -4.45 -9.28 -10.31
C TYR A 91 -3.88 -10.07 -9.14
N GLY A 92 -2.59 -10.37 -9.16
CA GLY A 92 -1.88 -11.05 -8.08
C GLY A 92 -0.67 -10.27 -7.63
N TRP A 93 -0.43 -10.24 -6.32
CA TRP A 93 0.82 -9.72 -5.76
C TRP A 93 1.16 -10.44 -4.46
N THR A 94 2.41 -10.29 -4.03
CA THR A 94 2.95 -10.97 -2.86
C THR A 94 3.64 -9.94 -1.98
N VAL A 95 3.39 -10.02 -0.67
CA VAL A 95 4.10 -9.23 0.33
C VAL A 95 4.94 -10.19 1.18
N GLU A 96 6.25 -10.02 1.13
CA GLU A 96 7.19 -10.83 1.91
C GLU A 96 7.44 -10.19 3.29
N ARG A 97 7.69 -11.05 4.28
CA ARG A 97 8.14 -10.70 5.64
C ARG A 97 7.25 -9.66 6.31
N VAL A 98 6.06 -10.09 6.70
CA VAL A 98 5.06 -9.28 7.40
C VAL A 98 5.11 -9.63 8.87
N SER A 99 5.39 -8.64 9.73
CA SER A 99 5.45 -8.80 11.18
C SER A 99 4.56 -7.76 11.84
N SER A 100 3.75 -8.16 12.82
CA SER A 100 2.96 -7.25 13.66
C SER A 100 3.64 -7.00 15.01
N ASP A 101 3.22 -5.93 15.69
CA ASP A 101 3.68 -5.59 17.04
C ASP A 101 3.28 -6.64 18.11
N SER A 102 2.29 -7.49 17.79
CA SER A 102 1.84 -8.62 18.60
C SER A 102 2.65 -9.91 18.39
N ASN A 103 3.87 -9.82 17.86
CA ASN A 103 4.76 -10.95 17.54
C ASN A 103 4.19 -11.97 16.52
N ASN A 104 3.15 -11.62 15.75
CA ASN A 104 2.75 -12.46 14.63
C ASN A 104 3.67 -12.20 13.44
N PHE A 105 4.16 -13.28 12.84
CA PHE A 105 5.01 -13.21 11.66
C PHE A 105 4.48 -14.11 10.56
N ALA A 106 4.20 -13.52 9.40
CA ALA A 106 3.94 -14.24 8.16
C ALA A 106 5.13 -14.06 7.22
N ALA A 107 5.78 -15.17 6.84
CA ALA A 107 6.90 -15.13 5.90
C ALA A 107 6.47 -14.53 4.55
N ARG A 108 5.24 -14.82 4.13
CA ARG A 108 4.65 -14.40 2.86
C ARG A 108 3.15 -14.19 3.01
N VAL A 109 2.61 -13.19 2.32
CA VAL A 109 1.17 -12.97 2.16
C VAL A 109 0.85 -12.82 0.69
N ASN A 110 0.06 -13.73 0.14
CA ASN A 110 -0.37 -13.69 -1.25
C ASN A 110 -1.74 -13.02 -1.36
N PHE A 111 -1.88 -12.13 -2.32
CA PHE A 111 -3.13 -11.43 -2.61
C PHE A 111 -3.62 -11.78 -4.00
N ARG A 112 -4.94 -11.90 -4.15
CA ARG A 112 -5.60 -12.05 -5.45
C ARG A 112 -6.84 -11.18 -5.51
N LEU A 113 -6.85 -10.22 -6.43
CA LEU A 113 -8.02 -9.40 -6.72
C LEU A 113 -8.61 -9.82 -8.06
N THR A 114 -9.86 -10.28 -8.08
CA THR A 114 -10.58 -10.58 -9.32
C THR A 114 -11.67 -9.54 -9.55
N LEU A 115 -11.65 -8.94 -10.73
CA LEU A 115 -12.63 -7.95 -11.19
C LEU A 115 -13.46 -8.52 -12.35
N ILE A 116 -14.77 -8.52 -12.20
CA ILE A 116 -15.72 -8.80 -13.28
C ILE A 116 -15.90 -7.53 -14.12
N LYS A 117 -15.56 -7.59 -15.40
CA LYS A 117 -15.44 -6.40 -16.26
C LYS A 117 -16.80 -5.73 -16.53
N SER A 118 -17.85 -6.53 -16.69
CA SER A 118 -19.19 -6.06 -17.11
C SER A 118 -19.90 -5.24 -16.04
N ASP A 119 -19.84 -5.65 -14.78
CA ASP A 119 -20.59 -5.04 -13.68
C ASP A 119 -19.71 -4.43 -12.58
N ARG A 120 -18.39 -4.54 -12.75
CA ARG A 120 -17.38 -3.97 -11.86
C ARG A 120 -17.37 -4.59 -10.45
N ARG A 121 -18.06 -5.71 -10.23
CA ARG A 121 -17.94 -6.46 -8.98
C ARG A 121 -16.55 -7.04 -8.84
N ALA A 122 -16.04 -7.04 -7.62
CA ALA A 122 -14.71 -7.54 -7.32
C ALA A 122 -14.70 -8.43 -6.09
N SER A 123 -13.73 -9.33 -6.05
CA SER A 123 -13.37 -10.10 -4.85
C SER A 123 -11.88 -9.98 -4.59
N LEU A 124 -11.51 -9.86 -3.31
CA LEU A 124 -10.15 -9.90 -2.83
C LEU A 124 -9.97 -11.16 -1.99
N THR A 125 -8.90 -11.91 -2.21
CA THR A 125 -8.48 -13.01 -1.37
C THR A 125 -7.10 -12.72 -0.81
N VAL A 126 -6.92 -12.94 0.49
CA VAL A 126 -5.67 -12.75 1.22
C VAL A 126 -5.27 -14.07 1.84
N GLN A 127 -4.06 -14.53 1.56
CA GLN A 127 -3.53 -15.82 2.00
C GLN A 127 -2.15 -15.64 2.64
N PRO A 128 -2.08 -15.39 3.95
CA PRO A 128 -0.83 -15.40 4.70
C PRO A 128 -0.35 -16.84 4.95
N THR A 129 0.95 -17.09 4.78
CA THR A 129 1.55 -18.39 5.08
C THR A 129 1.48 -18.66 6.59
N GLY A 130 0.89 -19.80 6.97
CA GLY A 130 0.75 -20.22 8.37
C GLY A 130 -0.48 -19.65 9.08
N PHE A 131 -1.32 -18.88 8.40
CA PHE A 131 -2.56 -18.32 8.95
C PHE A 131 -3.77 -18.64 8.08
N ARG A 132 -4.97 -18.38 8.61
CA ARG A 132 -6.22 -18.54 7.88
C ARG A 132 -6.28 -17.58 6.70
N SER A 133 -6.78 -18.05 5.56
CA SER A 133 -7.10 -17.20 4.41
C SER A 133 -8.41 -16.45 4.60
N GLU A 134 -8.47 -15.25 4.05
CA GLU A 134 -9.63 -14.36 4.13
C GLU A 134 -10.07 -13.94 2.73
N ALA A 135 -11.34 -13.60 2.60
CA ALA A 135 -11.90 -13.06 1.38
C ALA A 135 -12.87 -11.92 1.67
N ALA A 136 -12.89 -10.93 0.77
CA ALA A 136 -13.82 -9.82 0.82
C ALA A 136 -14.42 -9.56 -0.57
N TRP A 137 -15.62 -8.99 -0.58
CA TRP A 137 -16.37 -8.67 -1.80
C TRP A 137 -16.66 -7.19 -1.87
N GLY A 138 -16.64 -6.67 -3.09
CA GLY A 138 -16.57 -5.25 -3.32
C GLY A 138 -16.81 -4.86 -4.76
N ARG A 139 -16.34 -3.67 -5.12
CA ARG A 139 -16.40 -3.13 -6.48
C ARG A 139 -15.13 -2.37 -6.80
N CYS A 140 -14.74 -2.36 -8.07
CA CYS A 140 -13.63 -1.55 -8.56
C CYS A 140 -14.09 -0.58 -9.62
N LEU A 141 -13.83 0.70 -9.43
CA LEU A 141 -14.17 1.75 -10.39
C LEU A 141 -12.89 2.35 -10.99
N PRO A 142 -12.87 2.67 -12.30
CA PRO A 142 -11.79 3.45 -12.87
C PRO A 142 -11.67 4.79 -12.17
N LEU A 143 -10.45 5.15 -11.76
CA LEU A 143 -10.14 6.52 -11.39
C LEU A 143 -10.00 7.32 -12.68
N ARG A 144 -10.71 8.45 -12.77
CA ARG A 144 -10.52 9.38 -13.89
C ARG A 144 -9.17 10.06 -13.69
N THR A 145 -8.16 9.60 -14.42
CA THR A 145 -6.88 10.28 -14.55
C THR A 145 -7.04 11.39 -15.62
N PHE A 146 -6.64 12.61 -15.27
CA PHE A 146 -6.79 13.82 -16.09
C PHE A 146 -5.73 13.93 -17.19
#